data_AF-A0A373LX73-F1
#
_entry.id   AF-A0A373LX73-F1
#
_cell.length_a   1.000
_cell.length_b   1.000
_cell.length_c   1.000
_cell.angle_alpha   90.00
_cell.angle_beta   90.00
_cell.angle_gamma   90.00
#
_symmetry.space_group_name_H-M   'P 1'
#
loop_
_entity.id
_entity.type
_entity.pdbx_description
1 polymer ?
#
loop_
_entity_poly.entity_id
_entity_poly.type
_entity_poly.pdbx_seq_one_letter_code
_entity_poly.pdbx_strand_id
1 'polypeptide(L)'
;MIIMLFLALVLFIVYFIHTFHYSRHWMENFEVTLAFSEEQAGEGDTLFLYETAVNKKKMGLPIMCVKYLASRFLQFEGAESGTVSDHFYRNDVMSVDGFEKVRRKLKFTCKKRGFYQIQEAELVSYDLFCRHTFVQKIPVEVSLLVYPSRMNIRKLMPVFRHMTGSCKTNVPLFEDPFLSGGVREYTPEDSMRKIHWKASARMGNWQVKTAEYTASTPVVILLNLESPGVFVSVDLMEESIRLAYSFVYYLSKEGVETKLVISGDEKYSMEGTGRTQIAAARRALALISYEHPLSKGEDFVIRECEKIRREQHVILISAAGKKPMQKAVSDMLHRNESLTWIAPTFSEYGEDNEFREIPPSIAKCLVKWRGM
;
A
#
# COMPACT_ATOMS: atom_id res chain seq x y z
N MET A 1 46.19 16.67 -53.90
CA MET A 1 46.63 15.52 -53.09
C MET A 1 47.20 15.94 -51.73
N ILE A 2 48.21 16.83 -51.67
CA ILE A 2 48.82 17.30 -50.41
C ILE A 2 47.80 17.96 -49.46
N ILE A 3 46.93 18.83 -49.97
CA ILE A 3 45.87 19.49 -49.16
C ILE A 3 44.90 18.46 -48.55
N MET A 4 44.54 17.42 -49.31
CA MET A 4 43.66 16.35 -48.82
C MET A 4 44.33 15.50 -47.73
N LEU A 5 45.61 15.18 -47.89
CA LEU A 5 46.39 14.45 -46.89
C LEU A 5 46.57 15.28 -45.60
N PHE A 6 46.81 16.57 -45.75
CA PHE A 6 46.90 17.50 -44.61
C PHE A 6 45.58 17.60 -43.86
N LEU A 7 44.45 17.77 -44.58
CA LEU A 7 43.12 17.80 -43.97
C LEU A 7 42.82 16.50 -43.21
N ALA A 8 43.14 15.35 -43.82
CA ALA A 8 42.95 14.05 -43.18
C ALA A 8 43.79 13.90 -41.90
N LEU A 9 45.05 14.35 -41.91
CA LEU A 9 45.91 14.35 -40.73
C LEU A 9 45.36 15.25 -39.62
N VAL A 10 44.89 16.45 -39.94
CA VAL A 10 44.29 17.37 -38.97
C VAL A 10 43.03 16.76 -38.35
N LEU A 11 42.13 16.21 -39.16
CA LEU A 11 40.93 15.53 -38.67
C LEU A 11 41.26 14.34 -37.77
N PHE A 12 42.29 13.57 -38.13
CA PHE A 12 42.77 12.45 -37.32
C PHE A 12 43.27 12.93 -35.95
N ILE A 13 44.10 13.98 -35.92
CA ILE A 13 44.61 14.55 -34.66
C ILE A 13 43.45 15.09 -33.80
N VAL A 14 42.52 15.83 -34.40
CA VAL A 14 41.34 16.36 -33.70
C VAL A 14 40.49 15.23 -33.13
N TYR A 15 40.28 14.15 -33.88
CA TYR A 15 39.58 12.96 -33.42
C TYR A 15 40.26 12.34 -32.18
N PHE A 16 41.58 12.14 -32.22
CA PHE A 16 42.31 11.56 -31.08
C PHE A 16 42.28 12.46 -29.84
N ILE A 17 42.50 13.77 -30.01
CA ILE A 17 42.44 14.73 -28.91
C ILE A 17 41.04 14.77 -28.31
N HIS A 18 40.00 14.81 -29.15
CA HIS A 18 38.62 14.82 -28.70
C HIS A 18 38.29 13.56 -27.91
N THR A 19 38.56 12.37 -28.46
CA THR A 19 38.28 11.09 -27.81
C THR A 19 39.05 10.92 -26.50
N PHE A 20 40.32 11.31 -26.46
CA PHE A 20 41.13 11.27 -25.24
C PHE A 20 40.56 12.21 -24.17
N HIS A 21 40.27 13.45 -24.53
CA HIS A 21 39.68 14.41 -23.61
C HIS A 21 38.30 13.95 -23.12
N TYR A 22 37.45 13.43 -24.01
CA TYR A 22 36.13 12.89 -23.66
C TYR A 22 36.24 11.74 -22.66
N SER A 23 37.12 10.76 -22.94
CA SER A 23 37.30 9.57 -22.10
C SER A 23 37.68 9.89 -20.66
N ARG A 24 38.39 11.00 -20.45
CA ARG A 24 38.89 11.41 -19.15
C ARG A 24 37.92 12.32 -18.39
N HIS A 25 37.14 13.14 -19.10
CA HIS A 25 36.39 14.25 -18.49
C HIS A 25 34.86 14.12 -18.60
N TRP A 26 34.31 13.11 -19.28
CA TRP A 26 32.87 13.00 -19.49
C TRP A 26 32.04 12.91 -18.19
N MET A 27 32.56 12.25 -17.14
CA MET A 27 31.91 12.16 -15.81
C MET A 27 32.30 13.28 -14.84
N GLU A 28 33.27 14.13 -15.19
CA GLU A 28 33.74 15.17 -14.27
C GLU A 28 32.62 16.18 -13.99
N ASN A 29 32.32 16.41 -12.70
CA ASN A 29 31.27 17.31 -12.24
C ASN A 29 29.91 17.09 -12.94
N PHE A 30 29.60 15.82 -13.24
CA PHE A 30 28.32 15.40 -13.78
C PHE A 30 27.55 14.61 -12.71
N GLU A 31 26.35 15.06 -12.40
CA GLU A 31 25.51 14.48 -11.35
C GLU A 31 24.19 14.03 -11.94
N VAL A 32 23.78 12.80 -11.63
CA VAL A 32 22.44 12.29 -11.95
C VAL A 32 21.76 11.88 -10.65
N THR A 33 20.54 12.39 -10.45
CA THR A 33 19.72 12.06 -9.29
C THR A 33 18.35 11.59 -9.76
N LEU A 34 17.88 10.50 -9.17
CA LEU A 34 16.49 10.07 -9.27
C LEU A 34 15.76 10.48 -8.00
N ALA A 35 14.47 10.79 -8.10
CA ALA A 35 13.62 11.06 -6.94
C ALA A 35 12.15 10.77 -7.28
N PHE A 36 11.48 9.96 -6.45
CA PHE A 36 10.02 9.85 -6.54
C PHE A 36 9.35 11.15 -6.11
N SER A 37 8.18 11.45 -6.66
CA SER A 37 7.41 12.64 -6.27
C SER A 37 6.91 12.57 -4.82
N GLU A 38 6.71 11.35 -4.32
CA GLU A 38 6.26 11.04 -2.96
C GLU A 38 7.02 9.81 -2.45
N GLU A 39 7.17 9.69 -1.13
CA GLU A 39 7.79 8.51 -0.49
C GLU A 39 6.81 7.35 -0.31
N GLN A 40 5.50 7.65 -0.33
CA GLN A 40 4.44 6.65 -0.14
C GLN A 40 3.30 6.90 -1.13
N ALA A 41 2.70 5.83 -1.66
CA ALA A 41 1.50 5.90 -2.50
C ALA A 41 0.56 4.72 -2.23
N GLY A 42 -0.71 4.87 -2.59
CA GLY A 42 -1.63 3.76 -2.66
C GLY A 42 -1.41 2.93 -3.93
N GLU A 43 -1.69 1.65 -3.85
CA GLU A 43 -1.91 0.82 -5.02
C GLU A 43 -3.00 1.45 -5.92
N GLY A 44 -2.72 1.57 -7.21
CA GLY A 44 -3.55 2.25 -8.20
C GLY A 44 -3.23 3.75 -8.37
N ASP A 45 -2.50 4.36 -7.43
CA ASP A 45 -2.13 5.78 -7.54
C ASP A 45 -1.11 5.99 -8.67
N THR A 46 -1.14 7.20 -9.21
CA THR A 46 -0.23 7.65 -10.26
C THR A 46 0.72 8.69 -9.70
N LEU A 47 2.01 8.42 -9.83
CA LEU A 47 3.09 9.26 -9.33
C LEU A 47 4.06 9.64 -10.45
N PHE A 48 5.08 10.44 -10.09
CA PHE A 48 6.15 10.81 -10.99
C PHE A 48 7.50 10.40 -10.44
N LEU A 49 8.38 9.91 -11.32
CA LEU A 49 9.81 9.79 -11.07
C LEU A 49 10.49 10.98 -11.73
N TYR A 50 11.23 11.75 -10.95
CA TYR A 50 12.05 12.85 -11.42
C TYR A 50 13.46 12.35 -11.65
N GLU A 51 13.87 12.41 -12.90
CA GLU A 51 15.25 12.16 -13.31
C GLU A 51 15.90 13.50 -13.59
N THR A 52 16.96 13.83 -12.87
CA THR A 52 17.65 15.12 -12.99
C THR A 52 19.12 14.87 -13.29
N ALA A 53 19.58 15.38 -14.43
CA ALA A 53 20.98 15.41 -14.80
C ALA A 53 21.50 16.85 -14.71
N VAL A 54 22.62 17.05 -14.03
CA VAL A 54 23.27 18.35 -13.84
C VAL A 54 24.69 18.25 -14.38
N ASN A 55 24.98 19.02 -15.41
CA ASN A 55 26.31 19.09 -16.01
C ASN A 55 26.99 20.38 -15.57
N LYS A 56 27.94 20.33 -14.63
CA LYS A 56 28.64 21.52 -14.14
C LYS A 56 29.96 21.79 -14.88
N LYS A 57 30.26 21.03 -15.94
CA LYS A 57 31.41 21.26 -16.83
C LYS A 57 30.98 21.92 -18.14
N LYS A 58 31.95 22.49 -18.86
CA LYS A 58 31.75 23.12 -20.18
C LYS A 58 31.48 22.10 -21.30
N MET A 59 31.99 20.88 -21.18
CA MET A 59 31.79 19.82 -22.17
C MET A 59 30.33 19.37 -22.17
N GLY A 60 29.68 19.48 -23.33
CA GLY A 60 28.35 18.92 -23.57
C GLY A 60 28.39 17.41 -23.75
N LEU A 61 27.29 16.76 -23.36
CA LEU A 61 27.06 15.33 -23.45
C LEU A 61 25.86 15.11 -24.39
N PRO A 62 26.09 15.00 -25.71
CA PRO A 62 25.01 14.96 -26.69
C PRO A 62 24.14 13.70 -26.57
N ILE A 63 24.76 12.61 -26.10
CA ILE A 63 24.08 11.35 -25.82
C ILE A 63 24.50 10.90 -24.43
N MET A 64 23.57 11.02 -23.49
CA MET A 64 23.64 10.49 -22.15
C MET A 64 22.44 9.58 -21.93
N CYS A 65 22.70 8.28 -21.81
CA CYS A 65 21.70 7.29 -21.48
C CYS A 65 21.77 7.04 -19.97
N VAL A 66 20.67 7.25 -19.28
CA VAL A 66 20.52 6.90 -17.88
C VAL A 66 19.70 5.60 -17.83
N LYS A 67 20.31 4.57 -17.27
CA LYS A 67 19.73 3.25 -17.24
C LYS A 67 19.58 2.77 -15.81
N TYR A 68 18.43 2.20 -15.47
CA TYR A 68 18.18 1.71 -14.11
C TYR A 68 17.14 0.59 -14.13
N LEU A 69 17.25 -0.28 -13.13
CA LEU A 69 16.29 -1.34 -12.87
C LEU A 69 15.16 -0.79 -12.02
N ALA A 70 13.93 -0.89 -12.53
CA ALA A 70 12.72 -0.59 -11.77
C ALA A 70 11.84 -1.85 -11.70
N SER A 71 10.99 -1.94 -10.68
CA SER A 71 10.04 -3.05 -10.59
C SER A 71 9.01 -2.96 -11.72
N ARG A 72 8.64 -4.12 -12.29
CA ARG A 72 7.56 -4.22 -13.30
C ARG A 72 6.20 -3.70 -12.82
N PHE A 73 5.99 -3.63 -11.50
CA PHE A 73 4.76 -3.13 -10.90
C PHE A 73 4.69 -1.60 -10.88
N LEU A 74 5.78 -0.90 -11.19
CA LEU A 74 5.78 0.55 -11.46
C LEU A 74 5.63 0.77 -12.97
N GLN A 75 4.39 0.84 -13.45
CA GLN A 75 4.12 0.92 -14.88
C GLN A 75 4.31 2.36 -15.38
N PHE A 76 5.42 2.62 -16.08
CA PHE A 76 5.69 3.91 -16.71
C PHE A 76 4.90 4.10 -18.02
N GLU A 77 4.46 5.33 -18.29
CA GLU A 77 3.81 5.66 -19.57
C GLU A 77 4.82 5.62 -20.74
N GLY A 78 4.40 5.08 -21.88
CA GLY A 78 5.19 5.08 -23.12
C GLY A 78 6.37 4.10 -23.18
N ALA A 79 6.55 3.24 -22.17
CA ALA A 79 7.59 2.22 -22.18
C ALA A 79 7.05 0.90 -22.77
N GLU A 80 7.53 0.52 -23.96
CA GLU A 80 7.41 -0.88 -24.43
C GLU A 80 8.25 -1.75 -23.49
N SER A 81 7.58 -2.50 -22.63
CA SER A 81 8.24 -3.28 -21.59
C SER A 81 8.89 -4.50 -22.24
N GLY A 82 10.23 -4.49 -22.37
CA GLY A 82 11.01 -5.71 -22.57
C GLY A 82 10.93 -6.56 -21.30
N THR A 83 9.86 -7.35 -21.16
CA THR A 83 9.62 -8.21 -20.00
C THR A 83 10.48 -9.47 -20.10
N VAL A 84 11.63 -9.46 -19.41
CA VAL A 84 12.48 -10.66 -19.27
C VAL A 84 12.69 -11.05 -17.79
N SER A 85 12.16 -10.29 -16.81
CA SER A 85 12.27 -10.62 -15.36
C SER A 85 11.26 -9.88 -14.47
N ASP A 86 11.33 -10.07 -13.13
CA ASP A 86 10.58 -9.29 -12.12
C ASP A 86 10.88 -7.78 -12.14
N HIS A 87 11.95 -7.40 -12.83
CA HIS A 87 12.36 -6.02 -13.06
C HIS A 87 12.26 -5.68 -14.55
N PHE A 88 11.94 -4.42 -14.82
CA PHE A 88 12.02 -3.82 -16.14
C PHE A 88 13.23 -2.90 -16.18
N TYR A 89 14.01 -3.01 -17.26
CA TYR A 89 15.17 -2.18 -17.49
C TYR A 89 14.76 -0.93 -18.27
N ARG A 90 14.88 0.23 -17.62
CA ARG A 90 14.59 1.51 -18.26
C ARG A 90 15.87 2.10 -18.85
N ASN A 91 15.76 2.67 -20.05
CA ASN A 91 16.85 3.32 -20.77
C ASN A 91 16.38 4.68 -21.29
N ASP A 92 16.71 5.74 -20.55
CA ASP A 92 16.32 7.10 -20.88
C ASP A 92 17.49 7.84 -21.55
N VAL A 93 17.32 8.23 -22.82
CA VAL A 93 18.36 8.94 -23.59
C VAL A 93 18.12 10.44 -23.53
N MET A 94 19.09 11.22 -23.08
CA MET A 94 19.05 12.69 -23.00
C MET A 94 20.32 13.34 -23.56
N SER A 95 20.18 14.59 -24.03
CA SER A 95 21.32 15.48 -24.30
C SER A 95 21.44 16.44 -23.14
N VAL A 96 22.66 16.68 -22.66
CA VAL A 96 22.94 17.62 -21.56
C VAL A 96 24.14 18.49 -21.95
N ASP A 97 23.88 19.73 -22.31
CA ASP A 97 24.90 20.70 -22.70
C ASP A 97 25.74 21.16 -21.50
N GLY A 98 26.80 21.92 -21.79
CA GLY A 98 27.67 22.46 -20.76
C GLY A 98 26.94 23.43 -19.84
N PHE A 99 27.13 23.30 -18.53
CA PHE A 99 26.43 24.08 -17.51
C PHE A 99 24.90 23.97 -17.54
N GLU A 100 24.38 22.91 -18.15
CA GLU A 100 22.94 22.67 -18.24
C GLU A 100 22.43 21.77 -17.10
N LYS A 101 21.19 22.02 -16.69
CA LYS A 101 20.41 21.11 -15.84
C LYS A 101 19.17 20.65 -16.60
N VAL A 102 19.11 19.35 -16.86
CA VAL A 102 17.97 18.70 -17.52
C VAL A 102 17.18 17.93 -16.47
N ARG A 103 15.86 18.17 -16.40
CA ARG A 103 14.95 17.43 -15.52
C ARG A 103 13.81 16.82 -16.32
N ARG A 104 13.65 15.51 -16.20
CA ARG A 104 12.54 14.76 -16.78
C ARG A 104 11.53 14.37 -15.72
N LYS A 105 10.27 14.37 -16.14
CA LYS A 105 9.12 13.99 -15.31
C LYS A 105 8.51 12.75 -15.93
N LEU A 106 8.73 11.61 -15.31
CA LEU A 106 8.33 10.30 -15.81
C LEU A 106 7.10 9.84 -15.03
N LYS A 107 5.95 9.78 -15.69
CA LYS A 107 4.70 9.37 -15.06
C LYS A 107 4.62 7.84 -14.97
N PHE A 108 4.22 7.31 -13.82
CA PHE A 108 4.01 5.88 -13.63
C PHE A 108 2.80 5.59 -12.73
N THR A 109 2.25 4.39 -12.87
CA THR A 109 1.14 3.87 -12.04
C THR A 109 1.64 2.73 -11.16
N CYS A 110 1.30 2.78 -9.87
CA CYS A 110 1.60 1.74 -8.90
C CYS A 110 0.62 0.57 -9.04
N LYS A 111 1.02 -0.53 -9.69
CA LYS A 111 0.11 -1.66 -9.96
C LYS A 111 -0.04 -2.65 -8.80
N LYS A 112 0.98 -2.78 -7.97
CA LYS A 112 0.98 -3.70 -6.83
C LYS A 112 1.52 -2.99 -5.60
N ARG A 113 1.02 -3.34 -4.42
CA ARG A 113 1.63 -2.93 -3.15
C ARG A 113 3.03 -3.53 -2.98
N GLY A 114 3.86 -2.89 -2.17
CA GLY A 114 5.22 -3.35 -1.91
C GLY A 114 6.16 -2.21 -1.55
N PHE A 115 7.40 -2.57 -1.27
CA PHE A 115 8.48 -1.61 -1.09
C PHE A 115 9.41 -1.68 -2.30
N TYR A 116 9.45 -0.58 -3.05
CA TYR A 116 10.22 -0.48 -4.28
C TYR A 116 11.47 0.35 -4.04
N GLN A 117 12.60 -0.14 -4.54
CA GLN A 117 13.86 0.57 -4.47
C GLN A 117 14.52 0.59 -5.84
N ILE A 118 15.15 1.71 -6.16
CA ILE A 118 16.17 1.80 -7.19
C ILE A 118 17.46 2.08 -6.42
N GLN A 119 18.50 1.27 -6.66
CA GLN A 119 19.75 1.27 -5.89
C GLN A 119 20.96 1.71 -6.73
N GLU A 120 20.91 1.49 -8.05
CA GLU A 120 21.99 1.79 -8.97
C GLU A 120 21.41 2.37 -10.26
N ALA A 121 22.12 3.34 -10.83
CA ALA A 121 21.93 3.77 -12.21
C ALA A 121 23.24 3.59 -13.00
N GLU A 122 23.11 3.09 -14.21
CA GLU A 122 24.18 2.95 -15.19
C GLU A 122 24.08 4.10 -16.20
N LEU A 123 25.10 4.95 -16.19
CA LEU A 123 25.25 6.06 -17.13
C LEU A 123 26.06 5.57 -18.32
N VAL A 124 25.49 5.71 -19.51
CA VAL A 124 26.15 5.34 -20.77
C VAL A 124 26.22 6.56 -21.66
N SER A 125 27.42 6.89 -22.12
CA SER A 125 27.64 7.99 -23.04
C SER A 125 28.50 7.55 -24.22
N TYR A 126 28.39 8.28 -25.31
CA TYR A 126 29.10 8.00 -26.55
C TYR A 126 29.95 9.20 -26.94
N ASP A 127 31.10 8.95 -27.55
CA ASP A 127 31.84 10.03 -28.21
C ASP A 127 31.04 10.60 -29.39
N LEU A 128 31.46 11.76 -29.91
CA LEU A 128 30.81 12.43 -31.05
C LEU A 128 30.73 11.55 -32.31
N PHE A 129 31.58 10.53 -32.41
CA PHE A 129 31.63 9.60 -33.54
C PHE A 129 30.90 8.29 -33.26
N CYS A 130 30.28 8.13 -32.09
CA CYS A 130 29.60 6.93 -31.61
C CYS A 130 30.40 5.64 -31.78
N ARG A 131 31.73 5.72 -31.71
CA ARG A 131 32.66 4.58 -31.81
C ARG A 131 33.03 4.02 -30.45
N HIS A 132 33.10 4.88 -29.45
CA HIS A 132 33.47 4.49 -28.10
C HIS A 132 32.26 4.63 -27.18
N THR A 133 32.03 3.59 -26.38
CA THR A 133 30.99 3.58 -25.36
C THR A 133 31.66 3.76 -24.00
N PHE A 134 31.22 4.76 -23.27
CA PHE A 134 31.67 5.04 -21.91
C PHE A 134 30.56 4.67 -20.95
N VAL A 135 30.87 3.86 -19.95
CA VAL A 135 29.90 3.34 -18.99
C VAL A 135 30.40 3.65 -17.58
N GLN A 136 29.54 4.21 -16.75
CA GLN A 136 29.79 4.45 -15.34
C GLN A 136 28.56 4.07 -14.53
N LYS A 137 28.74 3.24 -13.50
CA LYS A 137 27.71 2.95 -12.51
C LYS A 137 27.78 3.94 -11.37
N ILE A 138 26.63 4.44 -10.94
CA ILE A 138 26.50 5.33 -9.79
C ILE A 138 25.47 4.75 -8.81
N PRO A 139 25.72 4.82 -7.50
CA PRO A 139 24.72 4.48 -6.50
C PRO A 139 23.62 5.53 -6.51
N VAL A 140 22.36 5.09 -6.51
CA VAL A 140 21.20 5.95 -6.41
C VAL A 140 20.27 5.29 -5.41
N GLU A 141 20.08 5.85 -4.22
CA GLU A 141 19.23 5.24 -3.20
C GLU A 141 17.89 5.98 -3.13
N VAL A 142 16.90 5.49 -3.89
CA VAL A 142 15.53 5.97 -3.80
C VAL A 142 14.57 4.85 -3.50
N SER A 143 13.56 5.15 -2.68
CA SER A 143 12.56 4.17 -2.27
C SER A 143 11.15 4.74 -2.33
N LEU A 144 10.19 3.85 -2.58
CA LEU A 144 8.77 4.13 -2.61
C LEU A 144 8.01 3.01 -1.90
N LEU A 145 7.23 3.37 -0.89
CA LEU A 145 6.34 2.45 -0.20
C LEU A 145 4.95 2.52 -0.83
N VAL A 146 4.52 1.46 -1.51
CA VAL A 146 3.15 1.36 -2.02
C VAL A 146 2.31 0.52 -1.07
N TYR A 147 1.34 1.16 -0.41
CA TYR A 147 0.41 0.49 0.49
C TYR A 147 -0.82 -0.04 -0.25
N PRO A 148 -1.53 -1.05 0.30
CA PRO A 148 -2.69 -1.64 -0.36
C PRO A 148 -3.77 -0.60 -0.70
N SER A 149 -4.50 -0.80 -1.78
CA SER A 149 -5.62 0.07 -2.10
C SER A 149 -6.75 -0.05 -1.06
N ARG A 150 -7.52 1.03 -0.89
CA ARG A 150 -8.73 1.01 -0.05
C ARG A 150 -9.92 0.61 -0.88
N MET A 151 -10.73 -0.28 -0.34
CA MET A 151 -12.02 -0.61 -0.92
C MET A 151 -13.02 0.53 -0.73
N ASN A 152 -13.93 0.68 -1.68
CA ASN A 152 -15.03 1.62 -1.55
C ASN A 152 -15.90 1.22 -0.36
N ILE A 153 -16.16 2.17 0.55
CA ILE A 153 -16.97 1.95 1.74
C ILE A 153 -18.33 1.30 1.43
N ARG A 154 -18.94 1.62 0.29
CA ARG A 154 -20.24 1.04 -0.12
C ARG A 154 -20.20 -0.49 -0.24
N LYS A 155 -19.06 -1.06 -0.66
CA LYS A 155 -18.87 -2.52 -0.72
C LYS A 155 -18.77 -3.15 0.67
N LEU A 156 -18.25 -2.41 1.65
CA LEU A 156 -18.10 -2.89 3.03
C LEU A 156 -19.37 -2.70 3.87
N MET A 157 -20.30 -1.82 3.46
CA MET A 157 -21.54 -1.56 4.21
C MET A 157 -22.37 -2.80 4.55
N PRO A 158 -22.55 -3.82 3.66
CA PRO A 158 -23.19 -5.07 4.03
C PRO A 158 -22.49 -5.77 5.20
N VAL A 159 -21.15 -5.77 5.21
CA VAL A 159 -20.36 -6.37 6.30
C VAL A 159 -20.58 -5.58 7.59
N PHE A 160 -20.43 -4.25 7.56
CA PHE A 160 -20.70 -3.40 8.73
C PHE A 160 -22.11 -3.60 9.30
N ARG A 161 -23.14 -3.69 8.44
CA ARG A 161 -24.51 -3.98 8.86
C ARG A 161 -24.67 -5.37 9.47
N HIS A 162 -23.99 -6.37 8.90
CA HIS A 162 -23.98 -7.72 9.44
C HIS A 162 -23.38 -7.75 10.86
N MET A 163 -22.32 -6.97 11.11
CA MET A 163 -21.74 -6.83 12.44
C MET A 163 -22.72 -6.19 13.45
N THR A 164 -23.56 -5.25 13.01
CA THR A 164 -24.54 -4.57 13.88
C THR A 164 -25.84 -5.36 14.09
N GLY A 165 -26.22 -6.25 13.16
CA GLY A 165 -27.56 -6.87 13.13
C GLY A 165 -27.65 -8.38 13.43
N SER A 166 -26.56 -9.15 13.33
CA SER A 166 -26.63 -10.63 13.28
C SER A 166 -26.13 -11.32 14.55
N CYS A 167 -25.22 -10.69 15.27
CA CYS A 167 -24.82 -11.13 16.60
C CYS A 167 -25.62 -10.33 17.63
N LYS A 168 -25.95 -10.94 18.77
CA LYS A 168 -26.48 -10.23 19.95
C LYS A 168 -25.38 -9.35 20.55
N THR A 169 -24.80 -8.45 19.77
CA THR A 169 -23.83 -7.48 20.24
C THR A 169 -24.61 -6.38 20.91
N ASN A 170 -24.53 -6.31 22.24
CA ASN A 170 -25.00 -5.16 23.02
C ASN A 170 -24.17 -3.89 22.75
N VAL A 171 -23.25 -3.91 21.78
CA VAL A 171 -22.29 -2.83 21.55
C VAL A 171 -22.37 -2.38 20.08
N PRO A 172 -22.88 -1.17 19.81
CA PRO A 172 -22.93 -0.63 18.46
C PRO A 172 -21.53 -0.22 17.98
N LEU A 173 -21.19 -0.59 16.74
CA LEU A 173 -19.90 -0.24 16.09
C LEU A 173 -19.82 1.23 15.64
N PHE A 174 -20.97 1.86 15.45
CA PHE A 174 -21.11 3.26 15.06
C PHE A 174 -22.14 3.92 15.96
N GLU A 175 -22.00 5.23 16.17
CA GLU A 175 -22.95 6.03 16.94
C GLU A 175 -24.37 5.87 16.37
N ASP A 176 -25.33 5.55 17.24
CA ASP A 176 -26.74 5.63 16.90
C ASP A 176 -27.20 7.09 17.02
N PRO A 177 -27.58 7.77 15.91
CA PRO A 177 -28.06 9.15 15.97
C PRO A 177 -29.38 9.32 16.74
N PHE A 178 -30.07 8.23 17.08
CA PHE A 178 -31.28 8.21 17.90
C PHE A 178 -30.99 8.02 19.39
N LEU A 179 -29.77 7.60 19.77
CA LEU A 179 -29.30 7.65 21.15
C LEU A 179 -28.90 9.09 21.46
N SER A 180 -29.86 9.89 21.89
CA SER A 180 -29.55 11.16 22.54
C SER A 180 -28.87 10.85 23.87
N GLY A 181 -27.55 11.02 23.90
CA GLY A 181 -26.86 11.30 25.16
C GLY A 181 -27.47 12.54 25.81
N GLY A 182 -27.03 12.86 27.03
CA GLY A 182 -27.56 13.97 27.81
C GLY A 182 -27.58 15.35 27.11
N VAL A 183 -27.84 16.38 27.90
CA VAL A 183 -27.82 17.77 27.42
C VAL A 183 -26.79 18.53 28.21
N ARG A 184 -25.98 19.33 27.51
CA ARG A 184 -25.04 20.27 28.13
C ARG A 184 -25.29 21.69 27.66
N GLU A 185 -24.81 22.66 28.41
CA GLU A 185 -24.89 24.07 28.06
C GLU A 185 -24.11 24.37 26.77
N TYR A 186 -24.70 25.20 25.92
CA TYR A 186 -24.14 25.65 24.64
C TYR A 186 -22.88 26.48 24.86
N THR A 187 -21.78 26.14 24.19
CA THR A 187 -20.61 27.03 24.08
C THR A 187 -20.56 27.65 22.69
N PRO A 188 -19.93 28.84 22.52
CA PRO A 188 -19.79 29.47 21.21
C PRO A 188 -19.04 28.62 20.16
N GLU A 189 -18.29 27.60 20.56
CA GLU A 189 -17.65 26.66 19.61
C GLU A 189 -18.65 25.64 19.02
N ASP A 190 -19.85 25.53 19.60
CA ASP A 190 -20.86 24.58 19.16
C ASP A 190 -21.66 25.07 17.95
N SER A 191 -21.91 24.15 17.02
CA SER A 191 -22.81 24.38 15.91
C SER A 191 -24.25 24.54 16.41
N MET A 192 -24.93 25.61 15.99
CA MET A 192 -26.35 25.85 16.28
C MET A 192 -27.28 24.70 15.83
N ARG A 193 -26.86 23.87 14.87
CA ARG A 193 -27.62 22.68 14.44
C ARG A 193 -27.77 21.63 15.54
N LYS A 194 -26.89 21.64 16.55
CA LYS A 194 -26.90 20.66 17.65
C LYS A 194 -27.77 21.10 18.83
N ILE A 195 -28.46 22.24 18.75
CA ILE A 195 -29.31 22.77 19.84
C ILE A 195 -30.50 21.83 20.09
N HIS A 196 -30.66 21.41 21.35
CA HIS A 196 -31.83 20.69 21.81
C HIS A 196 -32.91 21.69 22.25
N TRP A 197 -33.78 22.09 21.32
CA TRP A 197 -34.81 23.12 21.55
C TRP A 197 -35.70 22.87 22.78
N LYS A 198 -36.21 21.64 22.92
CA LYS A 198 -37.08 21.27 24.06
C LYS A 198 -36.36 21.35 25.43
N ALA A 199 -35.08 20.97 25.49
CA ALA A 199 -34.29 21.04 26.71
C ALA A 199 -33.91 22.49 27.04
N SER A 200 -33.57 23.27 26.01
CA SER A 200 -33.26 24.70 26.13
C SER A 200 -34.45 25.49 26.67
N ALA A 201 -35.66 25.22 26.14
CA ALA A 201 -36.89 25.85 26.61
C ALA A 201 -37.23 25.51 28.07
N ARG A 202 -36.90 24.30 28.53
CA ARG A 202 -37.16 23.86 29.91
C ARG A 202 -36.16 24.45 30.91
N MET A 203 -34.91 24.62 30.51
CA MET A 203 -33.82 25.06 31.39
C MET A 203 -33.55 26.57 31.32
N GLY A 204 -34.13 27.30 30.36
CA GLY A 204 -33.96 28.75 30.21
C GLY A 204 -32.66 29.17 29.53
N ASN A 205 -31.70 28.27 29.37
CA ASN A 205 -30.43 28.51 28.67
C ASN A 205 -30.33 27.63 27.42
N TRP A 206 -29.47 28.02 26.47
CA TRP A 206 -29.19 27.22 25.27
C TRP A 206 -28.51 25.90 25.64
N GLN A 207 -29.12 24.80 25.23
CA GLN A 207 -28.64 23.44 25.51
C GLN A 207 -28.37 22.72 24.20
N VAL A 208 -27.25 22.01 24.15
CA VAL A 208 -26.80 21.23 23.01
C VAL A 208 -26.98 19.75 23.33
N LYS A 209 -27.44 18.97 22.35
CA LYS A 209 -27.42 17.50 22.44
C LYS A 209 -25.97 17.05 22.58
N THR A 210 -25.60 16.48 23.72
CA THR A 210 -24.33 15.75 23.80
C THR A 210 -24.55 14.39 23.16
N ALA A 211 -23.73 14.03 22.18
CA ALA A 211 -23.58 12.63 21.84
C ALA A 211 -23.07 11.94 23.11
N GLU A 212 -23.74 10.88 23.56
CA GLU A 212 -23.06 9.93 24.42
C GLU A 212 -21.99 9.33 23.53
N TYR A 213 -20.72 9.67 23.80
CA TYR A 213 -19.62 8.86 23.33
C TYR A 213 -19.73 7.53 24.08
N THR A 214 -20.64 6.65 23.67
CA THR A 214 -20.46 5.23 23.96
C THR A 214 -19.14 4.89 23.31
N ALA A 215 -18.13 4.58 24.12
CA ALA A 215 -16.81 4.17 23.62
C ALA A 215 -17.04 3.14 22.51
N SER A 216 -16.71 3.51 21.27
CA SER A 216 -16.87 2.62 20.13
C SER A 216 -16.14 1.33 20.44
N THR A 217 -16.81 0.19 20.31
CA THR A 217 -16.25 -1.12 20.66
C THR A 217 -14.88 -1.27 20.01
N PRO A 218 -13.80 -1.53 20.78
CA PRO A 218 -12.51 -1.78 20.16
C PRO A 218 -12.62 -3.01 19.24
N VAL A 219 -12.06 -2.90 18.04
CA VAL A 219 -12.15 -3.94 17.02
C VAL A 219 -10.80 -4.62 16.84
N VAL A 220 -10.78 -5.94 16.98
CA VAL A 220 -9.60 -6.76 16.68
C VAL A 220 -9.77 -7.36 15.29
N ILE A 221 -8.89 -6.97 14.37
CA ILE A 221 -8.85 -7.48 12.99
C ILE A 221 -7.76 -8.57 12.94
N LEU A 222 -8.17 -9.81 12.77
CA LEU A 222 -7.30 -10.96 12.57
C LEU A 222 -7.21 -11.24 11.07
N LEU A 223 -6.04 -10.98 10.46
CA LEU A 223 -5.80 -11.25 9.06
C LEU A 223 -5.03 -12.56 8.90
N ASN A 224 -5.71 -13.61 8.43
CA ASN A 224 -5.07 -14.86 8.08
C ASN A 224 -4.66 -14.89 6.60
N LEU A 225 -3.37 -15.06 6.33
CA LEU A 225 -2.79 -15.17 4.98
C LEU A 225 -2.42 -16.62 4.61
N GLU A 226 -3.07 -17.60 5.22
CA GLU A 226 -2.98 -18.99 4.81
C GLU A 226 -3.75 -19.22 3.50
N SER A 227 -3.11 -19.86 2.51
CA SER A 227 -3.80 -20.26 1.29
C SER A 227 -4.77 -21.43 1.57
N PRO A 228 -6.04 -21.37 1.11
CA PRO A 228 -6.97 -22.49 1.27
C PRO A 228 -6.51 -23.72 0.48
N GLY A 229 -5.83 -23.52 -0.66
CA GLY A 229 -5.36 -24.58 -1.55
C GLY A 229 -3.86 -24.89 -1.44
N VAL A 230 -3.42 -25.91 -2.19
CA VAL A 230 -2.00 -26.29 -2.31
C VAL A 230 -1.18 -25.17 -2.95
N PHE A 231 -1.78 -24.43 -3.88
CA PHE A 231 -1.18 -23.27 -4.51
C PHE A 231 -1.61 -21.98 -3.79
N VAL A 232 -0.69 -21.03 -3.68
CA VAL A 232 -0.98 -19.69 -3.14
C VAL A 232 -1.82 -18.92 -4.14
N SER A 233 -3.07 -18.63 -3.78
CA SER A 233 -3.91 -17.74 -4.58
C SER A 233 -3.55 -16.29 -4.29
N VAL A 234 -2.72 -15.72 -5.17
CA VAL A 234 -2.23 -14.34 -5.06
C VAL A 234 -3.38 -13.34 -4.93
N ASP A 235 -4.42 -13.48 -5.75
CA ASP A 235 -5.54 -12.56 -5.76
C ASP A 235 -6.36 -12.61 -4.46
N LEU A 236 -6.53 -13.79 -3.86
CA LEU A 236 -7.21 -13.93 -2.56
C LEU A 236 -6.42 -13.26 -1.45
N MET A 237 -5.10 -13.43 -1.45
CA MET A 237 -4.24 -12.83 -0.43
C MET A 237 -4.24 -11.31 -0.56
N GLU A 238 -4.10 -10.77 -1.78
CA GLU A 238 -4.16 -9.34 -2.02
C GLU A 238 -5.52 -8.74 -1.66
N GLU A 239 -6.63 -9.42 -1.98
CA GLU A 239 -7.97 -8.98 -1.59
C GLU A 239 -8.17 -8.97 -0.07
N SER A 240 -7.66 -10.00 0.63
CA SER A 240 -7.68 -10.09 2.10
C SER A 240 -6.90 -8.93 2.74
N ILE A 241 -5.75 -8.57 2.16
CA ILE A 241 -4.92 -7.46 2.61
C ILE A 241 -5.62 -6.11 2.39
N ARG A 242 -6.25 -5.90 1.21
CA ARG A 242 -7.06 -4.70 0.93
C ARG A 242 -8.26 -4.60 1.87
N LEU A 243 -8.91 -5.72 2.21
CA LEU A 243 -10.00 -5.77 3.20
C LEU A 243 -9.51 -5.29 4.56
N ALA A 244 -8.43 -5.91 5.08
CA ALA A 244 -7.86 -5.58 6.37
C ALA A 244 -7.47 -4.09 6.45
N TYR A 245 -6.76 -3.59 5.42
CA TYR A 245 -6.40 -2.18 5.37
C TYR A 245 -7.62 -1.27 5.35
N SER A 246 -8.67 -1.63 4.62
CA SER A 246 -9.90 -0.84 4.55
C SER A 246 -10.62 -0.79 5.90
N PHE A 247 -10.73 -1.92 6.61
CA PHE A 247 -11.31 -1.92 7.96
C PHE A 247 -10.51 -1.06 8.92
N VAL A 248 -9.19 -1.23 8.99
CA VAL A 248 -8.33 -0.38 9.83
C VAL A 248 -8.54 1.10 9.48
N TYR A 249 -8.53 1.44 8.18
CA TYR A 249 -8.70 2.81 7.72
C TYR A 249 -10.02 3.42 8.15
N TYR A 250 -11.15 2.76 7.87
CA TYR A 250 -12.47 3.33 8.15
C TYR A 250 -12.75 3.37 9.65
N LEU A 251 -12.44 2.30 10.40
CA LEU A 251 -12.64 2.25 11.84
C LEU A 251 -11.76 3.27 12.57
N SER A 252 -10.48 3.36 12.23
CA SER A 252 -9.57 4.35 12.83
C SER A 252 -9.96 5.79 12.49
N LYS A 253 -10.54 6.02 11.31
CA LYS A 253 -11.03 7.34 10.90
C LYS A 253 -12.25 7.80 11.70
N GLU A 254 -13.12 6.88 12.07
CA GLU A 254 -14.28 7.13 12.94
C GLU A 254 -13.91 7.12 14.44
N GLY A 255 -12.62 7.04 14.78
CA GLY A 255 -12.14 7.09 16.17
C GLY A 255 -12.24 5.78 16.93
N VAL A 256 -12.60 4.68 16.26
CA VAL A 256 -12.66 3.33 16.87
C VAL A 256 -11.24 2.82 17.10
N GLU A 257 -10.99 2.28 18.29
CA GLU A 257 -9.73 1.58 18.58
C GLU A 257 -9.65 0.30 17.76
N THR A 258 -8.55 0.13 17.03
CA THR A 258 -8.33 -1.06 16.21
C THR A 258 -7.03 -1.73 16.59
N LYS A 259 -7.09 -3.06 16.72
CA LYS A 259 -5.93 -3.92 16.81
C LYS A 259 -5.85 -4.76 15.54
N LEU A 260 -4.83 -4.56 14.72
CA LEU A 260 -4.55 -5.42 13.57
C LEU A 260 -3.52 -6.47 13.99
N VAL A 261 -3.86 -7.74 13.83
CA VAL A 261 -2.94 -8.87 14.00
C VAL A 261 -2.93 -9.67 12.71
N ILE A 262 -1.74 -9.92 12.18
CA ILE A 262 -1.57 -10.67 10.95
C ILE A 262 -0.96 -12.04 11.25
N SER A 263 -1.46 -13.09 10.60
CA SER A 263 -0.95 -14.46 10.72
C SER A 263 0.56 -14.47 10.48
N GLY A 264 1.33 -14.91 11.48
CA GLY A 264 2.79 -14.94 11.47
C GLY A 264 3.44 -14.58 12.81
N ASP A 265 4.59 -13.89 12.74
CA ASP A 265 5.38 -13.46 13.91
C ASP A 265 4.66 -12.33 14.66
N GLU A 266 4.81 -12.27 15.99
CA GLU A 266 4.14 -11.28 16.87
C GLU A 266 4.49 -9.83 16.50
N LYS A 267 5.56 -9.62 15.72
CA LYS A 267 5.98 -8.33 15.15
C LYS A 267 4.93 -7.66 14.27
N TYR A 268 3.92 -8.40 13.79
CA TYR A 268 2.84 -7.87 12.96
C TYR A 268 1.54 -7.61 13.74
N SER A 269 1.63 -7.39 15.06
CA SER A 269 0.53 -6.89 15.89
C SER A 269 0.67 -5.40 16.14
N MET A 270 -0.39 -4.63 15.89
CA MET A 270 -0.44 -3.19 16.15
C MET A 270 -1.80 -2.76 16.65
N GLU A 271 -1.80 -1.90 17.67
CA GLU A 271 -3.01 -1.41 18.34
C GLU A 271 -2.96 0.11 18.44
N GLY A 272 -4.08 0.76 18.15
CA GLY A 272 -4.19 2.20 18.23
C GLY A 272 -5.41 2.75 17.52
N THR A 273 -5.45 4.08 17.43
CA THR A 273 -6.56 4.85 16.83
C THR A 273 -6.02 5.90 15.86
N GLY A 274 -6.90 6.40 14.99
CA GLY A 274 -6.62 7.58 14.17
C GLY A 274 -5.47 7.43 13.18
N ARG A 275 -4.72 8.52 12.98
CA ARG A 275 -3.73 8.63 11.90
C ARG A 275 -2.48 7.77 12.11
N THR A 276 -2.05 7.59 13.36
CA THR A 276 -0.86 6.79 13.70
C THR A 276 -1.10 5.32 13.38
N GLN A 277 -2.26 4.80 13.74
CA GLN A 277 -2.66 3.43 13.43
C GLN A 277 -2.78 3.19 11.92
N ILE A 278 -3.36 4.14 11.18
CA ILE A 278 -3.43 4.06 9.71
C ILE A 278 -2.03 4.02 9.10
N ALA A 279 -1.10 4.86 9.56
CA ALA A 279 0.28 4.88 9.06
C ALA A 279 1.04 3.58 9.37
N ALA A 280 0.86 3.03 10.58
CA ALA A 280 1.44 1.74 10.95
C ALA A 280 0.91 0.61 10.06
N ALA A 281 -0.41 0.56 9.84
CA ALA A 281 -1.06 -0.45 9.00
C ALA A 281 -0.62 -0.36 7.53
N ARG A 282 -0.46 0.86 6.99
CA ARG A 282 0.10 1.06 5.64
C ARG A 282 1.45 0.38 5.49
N ARG A 283 2.35 0.60 6.45
CA ARG A 283 3.70 0.06 6.39
C ARG A 283 3.72 -1.46 6.54
N ALA A 284 3.02 -2.01 7.53
CA ALA A 284 2.99 -3.46 7.73
C ALA A 284 2.35 -4.20 6.55
N LEU A 285 1.19 -3.74 6.08
CA LEU A 285 0.48 -4.39 4.98
C LEU A 285 1.15 -4.18 3.61
N ALA A 286 1.95 -3.11 3.44
CA ALA A 286 2.80 -2.96 2.26
C ALA A 286 3.93 -4.00 2.23
N LEU A 287 4.55 -4.26 3.38
CA LEU A 287 5.75 -5.10 3.50
C LEU A 287 5.47 -6.59 3.66
N ILE A 288 4.23 -6.97 3.98
CA ILE A 288 3.93 -8.37 4.23
C ILE A 288 4.02 -9.23 2.98
N SER A 289 4.65 -10.39 3.13
CA SER A 289 4.73 -11.44 2.11
C SER A 289 3.90 -12.65 2.53
N TYR A 290 3.24 -13.26 1.55
CA TYR A 290 2.44 -14.49 1.69
C TYR A 290 3.02 -15.62 0.83
N GLU A 291 4.25 -15.46 0.34
CA GLU A 291 4.93 -16.49 -0.48
C GLU A 291 5.24 -17.75 0.32
N HIS A 292 5.44 -17.60 1.62
CA HIS A 292 5.67 -18.70 2.55
C HIS A 292 4.60 -18.63 3.65
N PRO A 293 3.86 -19.73 3.92
CA PRO A 293 2.86 -19.73 4.97
C PRO A 293 3.53 -19.45 6.33
N LEU A 294 3.10 -18.37 6.97
CA LEU A 294 3.73 -17.86 8.19
C LEU A 294 3.36 -18.72 9.42
N SER A 295 2.16 -19.30 9.41
CA SER A 295 1.65 -20.28 10.37
C SER A 295 0.38 -20.94 9.82
N LYS A 296 -0.03 -22.08 10.40
CA LYS A 296 -1.39 -22.60 10.16
C LYS A 296 -2.42 -21.64 10.74
N GLY A 297 -3.51 -21.43 10.01
CA GLY A 297 -4.52 -20.45 10.37
C GLY A 297 -5.25 -20.81 11.67
N GLU A 298 -5.53 -22.08 11.92
CA GLU A 298 -6.20 -22.50 13.16
C GLU A 298 -5.35 -22.20 14.41
N ASP A 299 -4.03 -22.45 14.34
CA ASP A 299 -3.11 -22.19 15.44
C ASP A 299 -3.00 -20.68 15.71
N PHE A 300 -3.04 -19.86 14.65
CA PHE A 300 -3.10 -18.41 14.74
C PHE A 300 -4.36 -17.92 15.47
N VAL A 301 -5.54 -18.43 15.08
CA VAL A 301 -6.81 -18.05 15.71
C VAL A 301 -6.85 -18.48 17.18
N ILE A 302 -6.40 -19.71 17.50
CA ILE A 302 -6.36 -20.21 18.87
C ILE A 302 -5.46 -19.34 19.75
N ARG A 303 -4.25 -19.02 19.28
CA ARG A 303 -3.27 -18.19 20.00
C ARG A 303 -3.82 -16.80 20.31
N GLU A 304 -4.41 -16.13 19.32
CA GLU A 304 -4.91 -14.78 19.50
C GLU A 304 -6.23 -14.75 20.28
N CYS A 305 -7.04 -15.81 20.22
CA CYS A 305 -8.24 -15.95 21.04
C CYS A 305 -7.95 -15.85 22.55
N GLU A 306 -6.77 -16.28 23.01
CA GLU A 306 -6.38 -16.17 24.43
C GLU A 306 -6.04 -14.74 24.86
N LYS A 307 -5.69 -13.87 23.91
CA LYS A 307 -5.25 -12.48 24.17
C LYS A 307 -6.37 -11.45 24.01
N ILE A 308 -7.50 -11.83 23.41
CA ILE A 308 -8.64 -10.94 23.11
C ILE A 308 -9.52 -10.72 24.35
N ARG A 309 -9.93 -9.47 24.59
CA ARG A 309 -10.81 -9.09 25.71
C ARG A 309 -12.28 -9.31 25.34
N ARG A 310 -13.15 -9.59 26.33
CA ARG A 310 -14.58 -9.90 26.13
C ARG A 310 -15.43 -8.77 25.53
N GLU A 311 -14.96 -7.54 25.59
CA GLU A 311 -15.68 -6.34 25.11
C GLU A 311 -15.20 -5.88 23.72
N GLN A 312 -14.43 -6.71 23.01
CA GLN A 312 -13.90 -6.40 21.69
C GLN A 312 -14.67 -7.15 20.60
N HIS A 313 -15.01 -6.47 19.50
CA HIS A 313 -15.52 -7.13 18.30
C HIS A 313 -14.36 -7.70 17.49
N VAL A 314 -14.44 -8.95 17.07
CA VAL A 314 -13.39 -9.60 16.28
C VAL A 314 -13.83 -9.68 14.82
N ILE A 315 -13.01 -9.17 13.92
CA ILE A 315 -13.13 -9.36 12.47
C ILE A 315 -12.05 -10.36 12.05
N LEU A 316 -12.45 -11.59 11.75
CA LEU A 316 -11.55 -12.59 11.18
C LEU A 316 -11.63 -12.52 9.65
N ILE A 317 -10.52 -12.21 8.99
CA ILE A 317 -10.40 -12.26 7.53
C ILE A 317 -9.58 -13.50 7.20
N SER A 318 -10.24 -14.54 6.69
CA SER A 318 -9.59 -15.82 6.37
C SER A 318 -10.32 -16.54 5.25
N ALA A 319 -9.60 -16.90 4.19
CA ALA A 319 -10.11 -17.76 3.12
C ALA A 319 -10.03 -19.26 3.45
N ALA A 320 -9.26 -19.66 4.47
CA ALA A 320 -9.14 -21.06 4.89
C ALA A 320 -10.41 -21.51 5.63
N GLY A 321 -11.13 -22.48 5.08
CA GLY A 321 -12.44 -22.95 5.58
C GLY A 321 -12.44 -24.38 6.14
N LYS A 322 -11.27 -25.04 6.24
CA LYS A 322 -11.14 -26.44 6.68
C LYS A 322 -11.72 -26.68 8.09
N LYS A 323 -12.11 -27.93 8.37
CA LYS A 323 -12.70 -28.34 9.67
C LYS A 323 -11.92 -27.87 10.92
N PRO A 324 -10.56 -27.88 10.95
CA PRO A 324 -9.81 -27.34 12.08
C PRO A 324 -10.05 -25.84 12.33
N MET A 325 -10.07 -25.03 11.26
CA MET A 325 -10.39 -23.60 11.34
C MET A 325 -11.82 -23.38 11.85
N GLN A 326 -12.79 -24.13 11.33
CA GLN A 326 -14.17 -24.05 11.78
C GLN A 326 -14.29 -24.35 13.29
N LYS A 327 -13.55 -25.35 13.79
CA LYS A 327 -13.50 -25.66 15.23
C LYS A 327 -12.91 -24.49 16.03
N ALA A 328 -11.78 -23.94 15.60
CA ALA A 328 -11.15 -22.79 16.26
C ALA A 328 -12.08 -21.57 16.31
N VAL A 329 -12.80 -21.30 15.22
CA VAL A 329 -13.81 -20.23 15.14
C VAL A 329 -15.00 -20.52 16.08
N SER A 330 -15.47 -21.76 16.16
CA SER A 330 -16.54 -22.15 17.09
C SER A 330 -16.13 -21.96 18.55
N ASP A 331 -14.90 -22.35 18.89
CA ASP A 331 -14.35 -22.18 20.24
C ASP A 331 -14.21 -20.69 20.59
N MET A 332 -13.81 -19.86 19.62
CA MET A 332 -13.76 -18.40 19.78
C MET A 332 -15.15 -17.77 19.95
N LEU A 333 -16.16 -18.22 19.19
CA LEU A 333 -17.56 -17.77 19.35
C LEU A 333 -18.11 -18.09 20.75
N HIS A 334 -17.74 -19.23 21.32
CA HIS A 334 -18.15 -19.59 22.68
C HIS A 334 -17.51 -18.70 23.76
N ARG A 335 -16.31 -18.16 23.50
CA ARG A 335 -15.60 -17.25 24.41
C ARG A 335 -15.94 -15.78 24.19
N ASN A 336 -16.23 -15.39 22.95
CA ASN A 336 -16.53 -14.04 22.51
C ASN A 336 -17.76 -14.05 21.59
N GLU A 337 -18.87 -13.48 22.08
CA GLU A 337 -20.15 -13.45 21.34
C GLU A 337 -20.12 -12.51 20.11
N SER A 338 -19.09 -11.67 19.98
CA SER A 338 -18.97 -10.59 19.00
C SER A 338 -17.88 -10.89 17.96
N LEU A 339 -18.14 -11.84 17.05
CA LEU A 339 -17.22 -12.23 15.97
C LEU A 339 -17.92 -12.12 14.61
N THR A 340 -17.19 -11.59 13.63
CA THR A 340 -17.54 -11.65 12.20
C THR A 340 -16.41 -12.30 11.43
N TRP A 341 -16.68 -13.43 10.77
CA TRP A 341 -15.74 -14.09 9.87
C TRP A 341 -16.02 -13.68 8.43
N ILE A 342 -15.10 -12.94 7.83
CA ILE A 342 -15.11 -12.58 6.42
C ILE A 342 -14.27 -13.61 5.66
N ALA A 343 -14.90 -14.34 4.75
CA ALA A 343 -14.24 -15.32 3.90
C ALA A 343 -14.19 -14.83 2.45
N PRO A 344 -13.03 -14.33 1.98
CA PRO A 344 -12.82 -14.03 0.56
C PRO A 344 -12.96 -15.28 -0.31
N THR A 345 -13.75 -15.16 -1.38
CA THR A 345 -14.09 -16.24 -2.33
C THR A 345 -13.95 -15.73 -3.77
N PHE A 346 -13.46 -16.57 -4.69
CA PHE A 346 -13.49 -16.32 -6.14
C PHE A 346 -14.47 -17.28 -6.81
N SER A 347 -15.28 -16.75 -7.73
CA SER A 347 -16.34 -17.53 -8.39
C SER A 347 -15.91 -18.28 -9.66
N GLU A 348 -14.66 -18.19 -10.10
CA GLU A 348 -14.27 -18.69 -11.44
C GLU A 348 -13.68 -20.11 -11.47
N TYR A 349 -13.15 -20.63 -10.36
CA TYR A 349 -12.65 -22.00 -10.30
C TYR A 349 -13.46 -22.80 -9.30
N GLY A 350 -14.40 -23.58 -9.83
CA GLY A 350 -14.97 -24.80 -9.24
C GLY A 350 -15.08 -24.86 -7.72
N GLU A 351 -16.30 -24.58 -7.24
CA GLU A 351 -16.85 -25.01 -5.94
C GLU A 351 -16.04 -24.62 -4.69
N ASP A 352 -16.63 -23.72 -3.90
CA ASP A 352 -16.32 -23.40 -2.49
C ASP A 352 -16.31 -24.64 -1.57
N ASN A 353 -15.48 -25.65 -1.82
CA ASN A 353 -15.58 -26.97 -1.20
C ASN A 353 -15.37 -26.92 0.32
N GLU A 354 -14.55 -26.00 0.80
CA GLU A 354 -14.27 -25.85 2.24
C GLU A 354 -15.42 -25.21 3.03
N PHE A 355 -16.31 -24.46 2.36
CA PHE A 355 -17.43 -23.74 2.97
C PHE A 355 -18.80 -24.34 2.62
N ARG A 356 -18.84 -25.62 2.22
CA ARG A 356 -20.08 -26.37 1.94
C ARG A 356 -20.75 -26.88 3.20
N GLU A 357 -19.98 -27.49 4.09
CA GLU A 357 -20.43 -28.01 5.38
C GLU A 357 -20.05 -27.02 6.48
N ILE A 358 -20.87 -25.97 6.68
CA ILE A 358 -20.67 -25.00 7.76
C ILE A 358 -21.70 -25.26 8.87
N PRO A 359 -21.27 -25.45 10.12
CA PRO A 359 -22.16 -25.52 11.27
C PRO A 359 -23.11 -24.31 11.36
N PRO A 360 -24.38 -24.49 11.75
CA PRO A 360 -25.34 -23.38 11.86
C PRO A 360 -24.91 -22.27 12.83
N SER A 361 -24.06 -22.60 13.81
CA SER A 361 -23.46 -21.63 14.74
C SER A 361 -22.53 -20.64 14.03
N ILE A 362 -21.71 -21.15 13.10
CA ILE A 362 -20.72 -20.37 12.34
C ILE A 362 -21.39 -19.64 11.18
N ALA A 363 -22.43 -20.23 10.57
CA ALA A 363 -23.14 -19.62 9.45
C ALA A 363 -23.72 -18.22 9.79
N LYS A 364 -23.97 -17.93 11.07
CA LYS A 364 -24.49 -16.64 11.52
C LYS A 364 -23.45 -15.53 11.57
N CYS A 365 -22.18 -15.86 11.74
CA CYS A 365 -21.07 -14.89 11.78
C CYS A 365 -20.25 -14.86 10.48
N LEU A 366 -20.49 -15.81 9.56
CA LEU A 366 -19.77 -15.93 8.31
C LEU A 366 -20.36 -15.00 7.24
N VAL A 367 -19.51 -14.14 6.69
CA VAL A 367 -19.78 -13.31 5.52
C VAL A 367 -18.88 -13.76 4.39
N LYS A 368 -19.47 -14.42 3.38
CA LYS A 368 -18.75 -14.74 2.14
C LYS A 368 -18.52 -13.45 1.36
N TRP A 369 -17.25 -13.06 1.22
CA TRP A 369 -16.83 -11.90 0.47
C TRP A 369 -16.49 -12.31 -0.96
N ARG A 370 -17.27 -11.85 -1.93
CA ARG A 370 -16.92 -11.99 -3.35
C ARG A 370 -16.18 -10.72 -3.75
N GLY A 371 -14.86 -10.85 -3.84
CA GLY A 371 -14.02 -9.85 -4.49
C GLY A 371 -14.45 -9.73 -5.95
N MET A 372 -14.42 -8.52 -6.49
CA MET A 372 -14.87 -8.25 -7.85
C MET A 372 -13.86 -8.77 -8.87
#